data_AF-A0A9D1QI60-F1
#
_entry.id   AF-A0A9D1QI60-F1
#
_cell.length_a   1.000
_cell.length_b   1.000
_cell.length_c   1.000
_cell.angle_alpha   90.00
_cell.angle_beta   90.00
_cell.angle_gamma   90.00
#
_symmetry.space_group_name_H-M   'P 1'
#
loop_
_entity.id
_entity.type
_entity.pdbx_description
1 polymer ?
#
loop_
_entity_poly.entity_id
_entity_poly.type
_entity_poly.pdbx_seq_one_letter_code
_entity_poly.pdbx_strand_id
1 'polypeptide(L)'
;MKLSDETYKKIISEIMKQQHGTGKVFNFLVKLDQVETEFTVAMPAEETLDKIREITVSIDHYELPDDEYLFYLGAGIKDLNPAVAHLKIIEDGNSTTVTVLSNAAEGLIRQKSNKKAIEKLKVQLGLLDEL
;
A
#
# COMPACT_ATOMS: atom_id res chain seq x y z
N MET A 1 -12.63 -1.46 6.30
CA MET A 1 -11.32 -2.14 6.27
C MET A 1 -11.37 -3.67 6.41
N LYS A 2 -11.50 -4.39 5.29
CA LYS A 2 -10.62 -5.51 4.88
C LYS A 2 -11.29 -6.22 3.70
N LEU A 3 -10.72 -6.03 2.50
CA LEU A 3 -10.97 -6.93 1.39
C LEU A 3 -10.56 -8.35 1.79
N SER A 4 -11.13 -9.36 1.13
CA SER A 4 -10.72 -10.74 1.39
C SER A 4 -9.25 -10.96 1.01
N ASP A 5 -8.56 -11.89 1.69
CA ASP A 5 -7.18 -12.28 1.35
C ASP A 5 -7.07 -12.68 -0.13
N GLU A 6 -8.09 -13.37 -0.66
CA GLU A 6 -8.19 -13.73 -2.08
C GLU A 6 -8.30 -12.52 -3.01
N THR A 7 -8.94 -11.43 -2.56
CA THR A 7 -8.99 -10.18 -3.31
C THR A 7 -7.59 -9.55 -3.37
N TYR A 8 -6.88 -9.44 -2.25
CA TYR A 8 -5.53 -8.90 -2.24
C TYR A 8 -4.57 -9.74 -3.10
N LYS A 9 -4.66 -11.07 -3.04
CA LYS A 9 -3.88 -11.96 -3.92
C LYS A 9 -4.14 -11.66 -5.39
N LYS A 10 -5.41 -11.55 -5.79
CA LYS A 10 -5.77 -11.23 -7.18
C LYS A 10 -5.18 -9.90 -7.63
N ILE A 11 -5.31 -8.85 -6.83
CA ILE A 11 -4.75 -7.52 -7.12
C ILE A 11 -3.24 -7.63 -7.33
N ILE A 12 -2.53 -8.25 -6.38
CA ILE A 12 -1.07 -8.38 -6.45
C ILE A 12 -0.65 -9.21 -7.67
N SER A 13 -1.36 -10.30 -7.96
CA SER A 13 -1.14 -11.13 -9.16
C SER A 13 -1.30 -10.33 -10.45
N GLU A 14 -2.32 -9.46 -10.52
CA GLU A 14 -2.56 -8.58 -11.68
C GLU A 14 -1.45 -7.55 -11.84
N ILE A 15 -1.03 -6.89 -10.75
CA ILE A 15 0.09 -5.94 -10.77
C ILE A 15 1.37 -6.65 -11.23
N MET A 16 1.68 -7.82 -10.65
CA MET A 16 2.84 -8.62 -11.04
C MET A 16 2.77 -9.05 -12.52
N LYS A 17 1.57 -9.35 -13.03
CA LYS A 17 1.36 -9.66 -14.45
C LYS A 17 1.66 -8.46 -15.34
N GLN A 18 1.19 -7.27 -14.94
CA GLN A 18 1.42 -6.04 -15.69
C GLN A 18 2.90 -5.63 -15.69
N GLN A 19 3.57 -5.76 -14.54
CA GLN A 19 4.98 -5.37 -14.40
C GLN A 19 5.96 -6.38 -15.00
N HIS A 20 5.71 -7.68 -14.84
CA HIS A 20 6.70 -8.73 -15.15
C HIS A 20 6.22 -9.81 -16.13
N GLY A 21 4.96 -9.75 -16.58
CA GLY A 21 4.37 -10.75 -17.48
C GLY A 21 4.05 -12.12 -16.84
N THR A 22 4.31 -12.30 -15.55
CA THR A 22 4.30 -13.61 -14.84
C THR A 22 3.08 -13.87 -13.95
N GLY A 23 1.93 -13.25 -14.25
CA GLY A 23 0.72 -13.30 -13.42
C GLY A 23 0.12 -14.68 -13.11
N LYS A 24 0.50 -15.74 -13.83
CA LYS A 24 -0.04 -17.09 -13.60
C LYS A 24 0.57 -17.80 -12.37
N VAL A 25 1.74 -17.35 -11.89
CA VAL A 25 2.51 -18.08 -10.86
C VAL A 25 2.07 -17.73 -9.43
N PHE A 26 1.43 -16.57 -9.25
CA PHE A 26 1.20 -16.01 -7.91
C PHE A 26 -0.06 -16.55 -7.21
N ASN A 27 -1.01 -17.11 -7.96
CA ASN A 27 -2.37 -17.39 -7.47
C ASN A 27 -2.55 -18.58 -6.51
N PHE A 28 -1.54 -19.43 -6.24
CA PHE A 28 -1.80 -20.68 -5.50
C PHE A 28 -0.86 -21.02 -4.34
N LEU A 29 0.30 -20.37 -4.18
CA LEU A 29 1.31 -20.78 -3.18
C LEU A 29 1.80 -19.64 -2.28
N VAL A 30 1.35 -18.41 -2.51
CA VAL A 30 1.91 -17.24 -1.85
C VAL A 30 1.04 -16.85 -0.67
N LYS A 31 1.58 -17.01 0.54
CA LYS A 31 1.00 -16.41 1.74
C LYS A 31 1.29 -14.91 1.71
N LEU A 32 0.25 -14.10 1.81
CA LEU A 32 0.39 -12.66 2.00
C LEU A 32 0.67 -12.39 3.47
N ASP A 33 1.66 -11.55 3.72
CA ASP A 33 1.89 -10.96 5.04
C ASP A 33 1.18 -9.61 5.08
N GLN A 34 0.46 -9.39 6.18
CA GLN A 34 -0.27 -8.15 6.44
C GLN A 34 0.44 -7.37 7.54
N VAL A 35 0.67 -6.08 7.30
CA VAL A 35 1.19 -5.16 8.32
C VAL A 35 0.26 -3.96 8.38
N GLU A 36 -0.25 -3.69 9.58
CA GLU A 36 -1.11 -2.55 9.85
C GLU A 36 -0.35 -1.53 10.71
N THR A 37 -0.44 -0.26 10.36
CA THR A 37 0.12 0.85 11.14
C THR A 37 -0.81 2.04 11.08
N GLU A 38 -0.78 2.84 12.12
CA GLU A 38 -1.45 4.14 12.17
C GLU A 38 -0.42 5.23 12.46
N PHE A 39 -0.64 6.42 11.88
CA PHE A 39 0.14 7.62 12.17
C PHE A 39 -0.67 8.88 11.84
N THR A 40 -0.32 9.99 12.49
CA THR A 40 -0.94 11.31 12.27
C THR A 40 0.03 12.22 11.55
N VAL A 41 -0.47 12.99 10.59
CA VAL A 41 0.26 13.98 9.82
C VAL A 41 -0.34 15.36 10.09
N ALA A 42 0.49 16.37 10.31
CA ALA A 42 0.05 17.75 10.56
C ALA A 42 -0.28 18.49 9.25
N MET A 43 -1.16 17.92 8.44
CA MET A 43 -1.65 18.52 7.20
C MET A 43 -3.11 18.06 6.93
N PRO A 44 -3.90 18.82 6.15
CA PRO A 44 -5.27 18.44 5.78
C PRO A 44 -5.35 17.12 5.00
N ALA A 45 -6.54 16.52 4.95
CA ALA A 45 -6.71 15.20 4.35
C ALA A 45 -6.43 15.18 2.85
N GLU A 46 -6.87 16.23 2.13
CA GLU A 46 -6.63 16.37 0.69
C GLU A 46 -5.14 16.48 0.37
N GLU A 47 -4.40 17.33 1.10
CA GLU A 47 -2.96 17.47 0.93
C GLU A 47 -2.20 16.17 1.29
N THR A 48 -2.63 15.48 2.35
CA THR A 48 -2.09 14.16 2.72
C THR A 48 -2.26 13.17 1.58
N LEU A 49 -3.46 13.11 1.01
CA LEU A 49 -3.81 12.18 -0.06
C LEU A 49 -3.05 12.48 -1.35
N ASP A 50 -2.89 13.76 -1.70
CA ASP A 50 -2.12 14.17 -2.88
C ASP A 50 -0.65 13.77 -2.75
N LYS A 51 -0.02 13.98 -1.59
CA LYS A 51 1.35 13.50 -1.34
C LYS A 51 1.48 11.99 -1.45
N ILE A 52 0.49 11.23 -1.00
CA ILE A 52 0.48 9.77 -1.13
C ILE A 52 0.38 9.37 -2.60
N ARG A 53 -0.47 10.05 -3.38
CA ARG A 53 -0.66 9.78 -4.82
C ARG A 53 0.60 10.02 -5.65
N GLU A 54 1.50 10.88 -5.21
CA GLU A 54 2.78 11.13 -5.90
C GLU A 54 3.68 9.88 -6.00
N ILE A 55 3.59 8.96 -5.05
CA ILE A 55 4.45 7.77 -4.97
C ILE A 55 3.70 6.45 -5.11
N THR A 56 2.39 6.51 -5.37
CA THR A 56 1.52 5.34 -5.44
C THR A 56 0.70 5.34 -6.73
N VAL A 57 0.09 4.20 -7.03
CA VAL A 57 -0.87 4.05 -8.13
C VAL A 57 -2.20 3.60 -7.55
N SER A 58 -3.27 4.35 -7.83
CA SER A 58 -4.62 4.06 -7.36
C SER A 58 -5.18 2.76 -7.94
N ILE A 59 -6.02 2.08 -7.16
CA ILE A 59 -6.75 0.88 -7.56
C ILE A 59 -8.26 1.17 -7.42
N ASP A 60 -8.84 1.79 -8.44
CA ASP A 60 -10.20 2.36 -8.37
C ASP A 60 -11.32 1.37 -8.76
N HIS A 61 -11.01 0.08 -8.87
CA HIS A 61 -11.94 -0.93 -9.38
C HIS A 61 -12.79 -1.59 -8.29
N TYR A 62 -12.70 -1.09 -7.05
CA TYR A 62 -13.43 -1.60 -5.89
C TYR A 62 -14.25 -0.48 -5.27
N GLU A 63 -15.50 -0.77 -4.93
CA GLU A 63 -16.32 0.13 -4.13
C GLU A 63 -15.78 0.15 -2.69
N LEU A 64 -15.27 1.31 -2.28
CA LEU A 64 -14.75 1.58 -0.94
C LEU A 64 -15.53 2.74 -0.33
N PRO A 65 -15.61 2.83 1.02
CA PRO A 65 -16.04 4.04 1.71
C PRO A 65 -15.25 5.28 1.25
N ASP A 66 -15.84 6.47 1.35
CA ASP A 66 -15.23 7.74 0.90
C ASP A 66 -13.93 8.09 1.65
N ASP A 67 -13.73 7.54 2.85
CA ASP A 67 -12.54 7.70 3.69
C ASP A 67 -11.51 6.57 3.49
N GLU A 68 -11.81 5.58 2.65
CA GLU A 68 -10.95 4.44 2.36
C GLU A 68 -10.40 4.49 0.93
N TYR A 69 -9.11 4.18 0.77
CA TYR A 69 -8.42 4.24 -0.51
C TYR A 69 -7.55 3.01 -0.70
N LEU A 70 -7.41 2.58 -1.95
CA LEU A 70 -6.59 1.43 -2.28
C LEU A 70 -5.53 1.81 -3.29
N PHE A 71 -4.29 1.51 -2.95
CA PHE A 71 -3.13 1.85 -3.75
C PHE A 71 -2.18 0.66 -3.85
N TYR A 72 -1.34 0.66 -4.88
CA TYR A 72 -0.12 -0.10 -4.84
C TYR A 72 1.10 0.79 -4.99
N LEU A 73 2.20 0.32 -4.42
CA LEU A 73 3.51 0.91 -4.60
C LEU A 73 4.56 -0.17 -4.79
N GLY A 74 5.54 0.13 -5.63
CA GLY A 74 6.73 -0.69 -5.77
C GLY A 74 7.56 -0.64 -4.49
N ALA A 75 7.86 -1.82 -3.95
CA ALA A 75 8.74 -1.99 -2.81
C ALA A 75 9.82 -3.04 -3.13
N GLY A 76 10.82 -3.16 -2.25
CA GLY A 76 11.88 -4.15 -2.43
C GLY A 76 13.03 -3.67 -3.30
N ILE A 77 13.74 -4.61 -3.96
CA ILE A 77 14.87 -4.28 -4.84
C ILE A 77 14.32 -3.81 -6.19
N LYS A 78 14.78 -2.63 -6.66
CA LYS A 78 14.35 -2.01 -7.93
C LYS A 78 12.82 -1.89 -8.06
N ASP A 79 12.11 -1.79 -6.93
CA ASP A 79 10.65 -1.66 -6.88
C ASP A 79 9.89 -2.83 -7.53
N LEU A 80 10.53 -4.00 -7.64
CA LEU A 80 9.99 -5.17 -8.34
C LEU A 80 8.96 -5.96 -7.51
N ASN A 81 8.85 -5.70 -6.20
CA ASN A 81 7.89 -6.40 -5.35
C ASN A 81 6.78 -5.45 -4.89
N PRO A 82 5.59 -5.50 -5.51
CA PRO A 82 4.50 -4.61 -5.17
C PRO A 82 3.96 -4.90 -3.75
N ALA A 83 3.63 -3.84 -3.04
CA ALA A 83 2.80 -3.88 -1.84
C ALA A 83 1.48 -3.19 -2.15
N VAL A 84 0.36 -3.81 -1.77
CA VAL A 84 -0.96 -3.21 -1.86
C VAL A 84 -1.30 -2.60 -0.50
N ALA A 85 -1.49 -1.28 -0.47
CA ALA A 85 -1.81 -0.52 0.71
C ALA A 85 -3.30 -0.13 0.67
N HIS A 86 -4.04 -0.56 1.68
CA HIS A 86 -5.40 -0.10 1.95
C HIS A 86 -5.32 0.97 3.03
N LEU A 87 -5.66 2.20 2.66
CA LEU A 87 -5.60 3.36 3.52
C LEU A 87 -6.97 3.72 4.05
N LYS A 88 -7.03 4.17 5.29
CA LYS A 88 -8.13 4.93 5.85
C LYS A 88 -7.61 6.30 6.27
N ILE A 89 -8.28 7.36 5.84
CA ILE A 89 -7.86 8.74 6.08
C ILE A 89 -8.97 9.46 6.85
N ILE A 90 -8.66 9.96 8.03
CA ILE A 90 -9.60 10.69 8.89
C ILE A 90 -9.02 12.07 9.16
N GLU A 91 -9.75 13.12 8.78
CA GLU A 91 -9.40 14.49 9.07
C GLU A 91 -9.81 14.89 10.49
N ASP A 92 -8.90 15.50 11.24
CA ASP A 92 -9.12 16.11 12.55
C ASP A 92 -8.51 17.52 12.56
N GLY A 93 -9.35 18.51 12.24
CA GLY A 93 -8.94 19.90 12.12
C GLY A 93 -7.92 20.11 10.99
N ASN A 94 -6.70 20.51 11.35
CA ASN A 94 -5.59 20.69 10.39
C ASN A 94 -4.64 19.49 10.35
N SER A 95 -5.07 18.35 10.89
CA SER A 95 -4.29 17.12 10.95
C SER A 95 -5.07 15.96 10.37
N THR A 96 -4.34 14.96 9.89
CA THR A 96 -4.92 13.78 9.25
C THR A 96 -4.37 12.53 9.88
N THR A 97 -5.24 11.66 10.35
CA THR A 97 -4.87 10.32 10.81
C THR A 97 -4.97 9.36 9.63
N VAL A 98 -3.86 8.68 9.35
CA VAL A 98 -3.73 7.70 8.27
C VAL A 98 -3.53 6.32 8.89
N THR A 99 -4.49 5.43 8.67
CA THR A 99 -4.35 4.00 8.97
C THR A 99 -3.97 3.28 7.67
N VAL A 100 -2.86 2.54 7.68
CA VAL A 100 -2.32 1.81 6.53
C VAL A 100 -2.36 0.32 6.82
N LEU A 101 -3.10 -0.45 6.01
CA LEU A 101 -2.98 -1.91 5.95
C LEU A 101 -2.23 -2.30 4.67
N SER A 102 -0.95 -2.64 4.82
CA SER A 102 -0.09 -3.10 3.72
C SER A 102 -0.14 -4.62 3.58
N ASN A 103 -0.27 -5.09 2.34
CA ASN A 103 -0.32 -6.51 1.97
C ASN A 103 0.76 -6.78 0.90
N ALA A 104 1.67 -7.71 1.18
CA ALA A 104 2.73 -8.09 0.26
C ALA A 104 3.12 -9.55 0.42
N ALA A 105 3.73 -10.12 -0.62
CA ALA A 105 4.22 -11.48 -0.64
C ALA A 105 5.67 -11.59 -0.16
N GLU A 106 5.90 -11.43 1.14
CA GLU A 106 7.26 -11.43 1.70
C GLU A 106 7.90 -12.83 1.70
N GLY A 107 7.09 -13.90 1.70
CA GLY A 107 7.53 -15.30 1.79
C GLY A 107 8.36 -15.85 0.62
N LEU A 108 8.21 -15.33 -0.61
CA LEU A 108 9.00 -15.82 -1.76
C LEU A 108 10.38 -15.17 -1.88
N ILE A 109 10.50 -13.90 -1.48
CA ILE A 109 11.69 -13.08 -1.77
C ILE A 109 12.41 -12.65 -0.48
N ARG A 110 11.91 -13.02 0.72
CA ARG A 110 12.43 -12.61 2.04
C ARG A 110 12.59 -11.09 2.20
N GLN A 111 11.88 -10.31 1.38
CA GLN A 111 11.93 -8.85 1.40
C GLN A 111 10.79 -8.32 2.25
N LYS A 112 11.10 -7.40 3.18
CA LYS A 112 10.13 -6.70 4.03
C LYS A 112 9.39 -5.61 3.24
N SER A 113 8.71 -5.99 2.16
CA SER A 113 8.05 -5.06 1.25
C SER A 113 6.97 -4.23 1.94
N ASN A 114 6.23 -4.79 2.88
CA ASN A 114 5.25 -4.04 3.66
C ASN A 114 5.91 -2.95 4.50
N LYS A 115 6.99 -3.29 5.21
CA LYS A 115 7.73 -2.32 6.02
C LYS A 115 8.30 -1.20 5.16
N LYS A 116 8.91 -1.55 4.02
CA LYS A 116 9.46 -0.57 3.08
C LYS A 116 8.38 0.32 2.47
N ALA A 117 7.22 -0.23 2.15
CA ALA A 117 6.09 0.54 1.63
C ALA A 117 5.60 1.57 2.65
N ILE A 118 5.44 1.16 3.91
CA ILE A 118 5.08 2.05 5.02
C ILE A 118 6.17 3.11 5.26
N GLU A 119 7.45 2.73 5.22
CA GLU A 119 8.56 3.68 5.38
C GLU A 119 8.55 4.74 4.27
N LYS A 120 8.37 4.34 3.00
CA LYS A 120 8.24 5.28 1.87
C LYS A 120 7.08 6.26 2.06
N LEU A 121 5.90 5.78 2.51
CA LEU A 121 4.77 6.65 2.83
C LEU A 121 5.13 7.66 3.92
N LYS A 122 5.78 7.21 5.00
CA LYS A 122 6.19 8.09 6.10
C LYS A 122 7.23 9.13 5.67
N VAL A 123 8.20 8.76 4.85
CA VAL A 123 9.19 9.70 4.28
C VAL A 123 8.49 10.75 3.41
N GLN A 124 7.62 10.30 2.51
CA GLN A 124 6.85 11.20 1.62
C GLN A 124 5.97 12.20 2.40
N LEU A 125 5.47 11.78 3.55
CA LEU A 125 4.66 12.61 4.45
C LEU A 125 5.48 13.41 5.47
N GLY A 126 6.81 13.36 5.40
CA GLY A 126 7.71 14.10 6.29
C GLY A 126 7.74 13.59 7.73
N LEU A 127 7.32 12.33 7.97
CA LEU A 127 7.33 11.68 9.28
C LEU A 127 8.63 10.92 9.57
N LEU A 128 9.45 10.68 8.56
CA LEU A 128 10.76 10.05 8.65
C LEU A 128 11.74 10.78 7.72
N ASP A 129 13.02 10.83 8.11
CA ASP A 129 14.08 11.34 7.25
C ASP A 129 14.34 10.39 6.07
N GLU A 130 14.77 10.94 4.92
CA GLU A 130 15.22 10.14 3.78
C GLU A 130 16.42 9.26 4.19
N LEU A 131 16.35 7.97 3.84
CA LEU A 131 17.41 6.97 4.08
C LEU A 131 18.52 7.01 3.03
#